data_AF-A0A7M7P061-F1
#
_entry.id   AF-A0A7M7P061-F1
#
_cell.length_a   1.000
_cell.length_b   1.000
_cell.length_c   1.000
_cell.angle_alpha   90.00
_cell.angle_beta   90.00
_cell.angle_gamma   90.00
#
_symmetry.space_group_name_H-M   'P 1'
#
loop_
_entity.id
_entity.type
_entity.pdbx_description
1 polymer ?
#
loop_
_entity_poly.entity_id
_entity_poly.type
_entity_poly.pdbx_seq_one_letter_code
_entity_poly.pdbx_strand_id
1 'polypeptide(L)'
;MIRQILILVLLGFTVEARPKWEKLFQKSDNDRVPGQYIVALKPGFKADAFVTKVETQNSPSFANCSFFHVYKSIINGFAAKLTTKGLEELLSLEEVSLVEENGVVRAHQAYPGSWGLERVDQRFLPLDGRADFTGDGSGVNAYILDTGIYPSNSYFNARATVGYDAVGDGQVWSRDKSLVGDVVARLGEDSFVKHLADKSSDSVKMSLILKL
;
A
#
# COMPACT_ATOMS: atom_id res chain seq x y z
N MET A 1 54.91 -50.59 -16.90
CA MET A 1 54.45 -49.24 -17.30
C MET A 1 52.94 -49.19 -17.14
N ILE A 2 52.42 -48.55 -16.08
CA ILE A 2 50.99 -48.33 -15.89
C ILE A 2 50.74 -46.85 -16.20
N ARG A 3 50.00 -46.56 -17.29
CA ARG A 3 49.56 -45.21 -17.63
C ARG A 3 48.29 -44.91 -16.82
N GLN A 4 48.39 -44.05 -15.80
CA GLN A 4 47.21 -43.48 -15.16
C GLN A 4 46.59 -42.43 -16.11
N ILE A 5 45.32 -42.62 -16.46
CA ILE A 5 44.51 -41.64 -17.18
C ILE A 5 43.74 -40.85 -16.12
N LEU A 6 44.07 -39.58 -15.95
CA LEU A 6 43.34 -38.65 -15.09
C LEU A 6 42.17 -38.09 -15.90
N ILE A 7 40.93 -38.44 -15.54
CA ILE A 7 39.72 -37.86 -16.13
C ILE A 7 39.38 -36.60 -15.33
N LEU A 8 39.65 -35.43 -15.91
CA LEU A 8 39.22 -34.15 -15.37
C LEU A 8 37.74 -33.95 -15.71
N VAL A 9 36.85 -34.09 -14.72
CA VAL A 9 35.43 -33.75 -14.89
C VAL A 9 35.28 -32.25 -14.66
N LEU A 10 35.22 -31.48 -15.75
CA LEU A 10 34.78 -30.08 -15.72
C LEU A 10 33.26 -30.04 -15.53
N LEU A 11 32.81 -29.85 -14.29
CA LEU A 11 31.45 -29.44 -13.99
C LEU A 11 31.27 -27.99 -14.45
N GLY A 12 30.76 -27.80 -15.66
CA GLY A 12 30.32 -26.50 -16.14
C GLY A 12 29.09 -26.06 -15.33
N PHE A 13 29.27 -25.14 -14.39
CA PHE A 13 28.15 -24.38 -13.84
C PHE A 13 27.71 -23.37 -14.90
N THR A 14 26.59 -23.63 -15.56
CA THR A 14 25.91 -22.60 -16.35
C THR A 14 25.29 -21.59 -15.38
N VAL A 15 25.93 -20.44 -15.20
CA VAL A 15 25.25 -19.27 -14.64
C VAL A 15 24.37 -18.73 -15.76
N GLU A 16 23.10 -19.12 -15.76
CA GLU A 16 22.12 -18.47 -16.64
C GLU A 16 22.03 -17.00 -16.22
N ALA A 17 22.47 -16.11 -17.11
CA ALA A 17 22.27 -14.69 -16.94
C ALA A 17 20.77 -14.41 -16.99
N ARG A 18 20.18 -14.20 -15.82
CA ARG A 18 18.79 -13.75 -15.71
C ARG A 18 18.65 -12.40 -16.40
N PRO A 19 17.71 -12.24 -17.34
CA PRO A 19 17.54 -10.97 -18.02
C PRO A 19 17.19 -9.87 -17.01
N LYS A 20 17.81 -8.69 -17.15
CA LYS A 20 17.62 -7.57 -16.21
C LYS A 20 16.15 -7.18 -16.00
N TRP A 21 15.30 -7.39 -17.01
CA TRP A 21 13.88 -7.07 -16.96
C TRP A 21 13.04 -8.05 -16.11
N GLU A 22 13.58 -9.20 -15.69
CA GLU A 22 12.86 -10.15 -14.81
C GLU A 22 12.46 -9.52 -13.47
N LYS A 23 13.23 -8.53 -13.00
CA LYS A 23 12.94 -7.81 -11.75
C LYS A 23 11.96 -6.65 -11.93
N LEU A 24 11.65 -6.24 -13.17
CA LEU A 24 10.89 -5.03 -13.45
C LEU A 24 9.40 -5.33 -13.68
N PHE A 25 8.55 -4.79 -12.82
CA PHE A 25 7.10 -4.83 -12.93
C PHE A 25 6.58 -3.48 -13.40
N GLN A 26 5.97 -3.47 -14.59
CA GLN A 26 5.43 -2.25 -15.19
C GLN A 26 3.95 -2.12 -14.87
N LYS A 27 3.48 -0.88 -14.74
CA LYS A 27 2.07 -0.56 -14.62
C LYS A 27 1.48 -0.28 -16.01
N SER A 28 0.17 -0.28 -16.10
CA SER A 28 -0.56 0.24 -17.26
C SER A 28 -0.19 1.71 -17.50
N ASP A 29 -0.20 2.14 -18.76
CA ASP A 29 0.14 3.52 -19.13
C ASP A 29 -0.72 4.58 -18.41
N ASN A 30 -1.99 4.26 -18.13
CA ASN A 30 -2.91 5.17 -17.45
C ASN A 30 -2.68 5.30 -15.94
N ASP A 31 -1.94 4.35 -15.36
CA ASP A 31 -1.75 4.26 -13.92
C ASP A 31 -0.30 4.48 -13.54
N ARG A 32 0.67 4.37 -14.45
CA ARG A 32 2.08 4.61 -14.08
C ARG A 32 2.39 6.08 -13.80
N VAL A 33 3.30 6.29 -12.85
CA VAL A 33 3.97 7.57 -12.61
C VAL A 33 5.37 7.48 -13.24
N PRO A 34 5.61 8.12 -14.41
CA PRO A 34 6.83 7.91 -15.16
C PRO A 34 8.10 8.25 -14.37
N GLY A 35 9.08 7.34 -14.43
CA GLY A 35 10.38 7.52 -13.80
C GLY A 35 10.37 7.37 -12.27
N GLN A 36 9.26 6.99 -11.66
CA GLN A 36 9.19 6.66 -10.25
C GLN A 36 9.00 5.16 -10.04
N TYR A 37 9.69 4.64 -9.05
CA TYR A 37 9.72 3.21 -8.78
C TYR A 37 9.69 2.93 -7.29
N ILE A 38 9.07 1.80 -6.93
CA ILE A 38 9.18 1.14 -5.63
C ILE A 38 10.16 -0.01 -5.80
N VAL A 39 11.19 -0.04 -4.97
CA VAL A 39 12.28 -1.01 -5.03
C VAL A 39 12.27 -1.84 -3.75
N ALA A 40 12.24 -3.16 -3.90
CA ALA A 40 12.37 -4.11 -2.79
C ALA A 40 13.75 -4.77 -2.84
N LEU A 41 14.39 -4.87 -1.67
CA LEU A 41 15.68 -5.52 -1.50
C LEU A 41 15.50 -6.96 -1.01
N LYS A 42 16.46 -7.81 -1.35
CA LYS A 42 16.50 -9.19 -0.84
C LYS A 42 16.66 -9.19 0.69
N PRO A 43 16.22 -10.27 1.38
CA PRO A 43 16.47 -10.45 2.80
C PRO A 43 17.97 -10.34 3.14
N GLY A 44 18.29 -9.78 4.31
CA GLY A 44 19.68 -9.59 4.77
C GLY A 44 20.30 -8.25 4.41
N PHE A 45 19.73 -7.51 3.45
CA PHE A 45 20.10 -6.13 3.17
C PHE A 45 19.22 -5.15 3.94
N LYS A 46 19.74 -3.98 4.29
CA LYS A 46 18.94 -2.90 4.92
C LYS A 46 18.77 -1.75 3.93
N ALA A 47 17.53 -1.35 3.69
CA ALA A 47 17.21 -0.31 2.71
C ALA A 47 17.86 1.04 3.01
N ASP A 48 17.93 1.46 4.27
CA ASP A 48 18.58 2.72 4.65
C ASP A 48 20.08 2.70 4.38
N ALA A 49 20.77 1.62 4.78
CA ALA A 49 22.19 1.45 4.48
C ALA A 49 22.46 1.38 2.97
N PHE A 50 21.59 0.74 2.21
CA PHE A 50 21.70 0.66 0.75
C PHE A 50 21.56 2.05 0.11
N VAL A 51 20.54 2.83 0.47
CA VAL A 51 20.33 4.18 -0.07
C VAL A 51 21.52 5.07 0.28
N THR A 52 22.00 5.07 1.54
CA THR A 52 23.19 5.82 1.93
C THR A 52 24.42 5.41 1.12
N LYS A 53 24.63 4.11 0.87
CA LYS A 53 25.73 3.63 0.03
C LYS A 53 25.62 4.19 -1.38
N VAL A 54 24.44 4.13 -2.00
CA VAL A 54 24.24 4.63 -3.37
C VAL A 54 24.48 6.14 -3.46
N GLU A 55 23.95 6.91 -2.50
CA GLU A 55 24.12 8.37 -2.45
C GLU A 55 25.58 8.79 -2.21
N THR A 56 26.33 8.02 -1.39
CA THR A 56 27.73 8.34 -1.07
C THR A 56 28.73 7.87 -2.13
N GLN A 57 28.41 6.83 -2.89
CA GLN A 57 29.29 6.29 -3.93
C GLN A 57 29.39 7.17 -5.18
N ASN A 58 28.50 8.17 -5.35
CA ASN A 58 28.51 9.10 -6.49
C ASN A 58 28.59 8.39 -7.86
N SER A 59 27.94 7.24 -8.02
CA SER A 59 27.86 6.57 -9.32
C SER A 59 27.20 7.49 -10.37
N PRO A 60 27.82 7.71 -11.55
CA PRO A 60 27.25 8.55 -12.59
C PRO A 60 25.86 8.12 -13.06
N SER A 61 25.49 6.84 -12.91
CA SER A 61 24.16 6.36 -13.30
C SER A 61 23.05 6.86 -12.39
N PHE A 62 23.36 7.12 -11.11
CA PHE A 62 22.42 7.69 -10.16
C PHE A 62 22.43 9.22 -10.16
N ALA A 63 23.18 9.86 -11.07
CA ALA A 63 23.07 11.29 -11.29
C ALA A 63 21.62 11.67 -11.64
N ASN A 64 21.09 12.71 -10.98
CA ASN A 64 19.70 13.18 -11.10
C ASN A 64 18.63 12.16 -10.67
N CYS A 65 19.00 11.13 -9.91
CA CYS A 65 18.04 10.29 -9.19
C CYS A 65 17.77 10.90 -7.80
N SER A 66 16.60 10.60 -7.23
CA SER A 66 16.27 10.98 -5.85
C SER A 66 15.53 9.86 -5.13
N PHE A 67 15.85 9.67 -3.85
CA PHE A 67 15.19 8.71 -2.98
C PHE A 67 14.26 9.50 -2.05
N PHE A 68 12.95 9.31 -2.20
CA PHE A 68 11.96 10.13 -1.50
C PHE A 68 11.24 9.36 -0.39
N HIS A 69 11.43 8.05 -0.29
CA HIS A 69 10.92 7.27 0.83
C HIS A 69 11.76 6.01 1.07
N VAL A 70 11.95 5.64 2.35
CA VAL A 70 12.61 4.38 2.73
C VAL A 70 11.65 3.58 3.61
N TYR A 71 11.25 2.40 3.13
CA TYR A 71 10.42 1.47 3.87
C TYR A 71 11.29 0.62 4.81
N LYS A 72 10.96 0.63 6.11
CA LYS A 72 11.74 -0.07 7.15
C LYS A 72 10.97 -1.18 7.87
N SER A 73 9.65 -1.24 7.71
CA SER A 73 8.79 -2.11 8.50
C SER A 73 8.34 -3.34 7.70
N ILE A 74 7.25 -3.22 6.95
CA ILE A 74 6.62 -4.35 6.25
C ILE A 74 7.37 -4.69 4.95
N ILE A 75 7.90 -3.66 4.28
CA ILE A 75 8.70 -3.78 3.06
C ILE A 75 10.13 -3.34 3.41
N ASN A 76 11.12 -4.15 3.03
CA ASN A 76 12.52 -3.76 3.05
C ASN A 76 12.89 -3.16 1.70
N GLY A 77 12.80 -1.84 1.58
CA GLY A 77 12.91 -1.18 0.28
C GLY A 77 12.86 0.34 0.33
N PHE A 78 12.75 0.96 -0.83
CA PHE A 78 12.66 2.41 -0.96
C PHE A 78 11.84 2.81 -2.20
N ALA A 79 11.36 4.04 -2.21
CA ALA A 79 10.76 4.67 -3.38
C ALA A 79 11.70 5.75 -3.92
N ALA A 80 11.89 5.76 -5.24
CA ALA A 80 12.86 6.63 -5.89
C ALA A 80 12.37 7.13 -7.24
N LYS A 81 12.82 8.34 -7.61
CA LYS A 81 12.80 8.83 -8.97
C LYS A 81 14.13 8.46 -9.63
N LEU A 82 14.06 7.69 -10.71
CA LEU A 82 15.24 7.16 -11.40
C LEU A 82 15.30 7.65 -12.84
N THR A 83 16.51 7.90 -13.32
CA THR A 83 16.79 8.00 -14.75
C THR A 83 16.83 6.59 -15.38
N THR A 84 16.82 6.50 -16.71
CA THR A 84 17.00 5.21 -17.41
C THR A 84 18.30 4.51 -16.98
N LYS A 85 19.40 5.25 -16.83
CA LYS A 85 20.69 4.71 -16.40
C LYS A 85 20.63 4.21 -14.95
N GLY A 86 20.01 4.99 -14.05
CA GLY A 86 19.84 4.60 -12.66
C GLY A 86 19.00 3.32 -12.52
N LEU A 87 17.94 3.19 -13.31
CA LEU A 87 17.13 1.96 -13.37
C LEU A 87 17.95 0.77 -13.88
N GLU A 88 18.70 0.93 -14.97
CA GLU A 88 19.51 -0.16 -15.54
C GLU A 88 20.61 -0.66 -14.60
N GLU A 89 21.24 0.25 -13.86
CA GLU A 89 22.22 -0.10 -12.82
C GLU A 89 21.52 -0.85 -11.68
N LEU A 90 20.39 -0.34 -11.19
CA LEU A 90 19.65 -0.93 -10.09
C LEU A 90 19.14 -2.35 -10.43
N LEU A 91 18.64 -2.58 -11.65
CA LEU A 91 18.22 -3.92 -12.11
C LEU A 91 19.39 -4.91 -12.16
N SER A 92 20.62 -4.42 -12.33
CA SER A 92 21.83 -5.26 -12.35
C SER A 92 22.34 -5.66 -10.96
N LEU A 93 21.92 -4.96 -9.90
CA LEU A 93 22.38 -5.23 -8.54
C LEU A 93 21.77 -6.52 -7.98
N GLU A 94 22.59 -7.37 -7.38
CA GLU A 94 22.15 -8.63 -6.80
C GLU A 94 21.32 -8.41 -5.53
N GLU A 95 21.53 -7.31 -4.82
CA GLU A 95 20.79 -6.93 -3.62
C GLU A 95 19.32 -6.60 -3.92
N VAL A 96 19.01 -6.23 -5.17
CA VAL A 96 17.65 -5.87 -5.61
C VAL A 96 16.86 -7.14 -5.89
N SER A 97 15.73 -7.26 -5.21
CA SER A 97 14.77 -8.35 -5.40
C SER A 97 13.76 -8.02 -6.50
N LEU A 98 13.21 -6.80 -6.48
CA LEU A 98 12.12 -6.36 -7.36
C LEU A 98 12.14 -4.85 -7.52
N VAL A 99 11.74 -4.39 -8.71
CA VAL A 99 11.50 -2.99 -9.05
C VAL A 99 10.13 -2.89 -9.68
N GLU A 100 9.26 -2.06 -9.15
CA GLU A 100 7.91 -1.83 -9.66
C GLU A 100 7.73 -0.35 -9.99
N GLU A 101 7.13 -0.04 -11.14
CA GLU A 101 6.72 1.33 -11.45
C GLU A 101 5.71 1.83 -10.41
N ASN A 102 5.95 3.04 -9.88
CA ASN A 102 5.00 3.69 -8.99
C ASN A 102 3.69 3.95 -9.75
N GLY A 103 2.57 3.81 -9.06
CA GLY A 103 1.25 3.82 -9.66
C GLY A 103 0.30 4.84 -9.02
N VAL A 104 -0.62 5.35 -9.82
CA VAL A 104 -1.79 6.10 -9.40
C VAL A 104 -2.89 5.12 -9.07
N VAL A 105 -3.36 5.20 -7.84
CA VAL A 105 -4.61 4.58 -7.40
C VAL A 105 -5.66 5.66 -7.28
N ARG A 106 -6.92 5.34 -7.58
CA ARG A 106 -8.03 6.30 -7.58
C ARG A 106 -9.14 5.80 -6.68
N ALA A 107 -9.73 6.71 -5.92
CA ALA A 107 -10.95 6.40 -5.20
C ALA A 107 -12.05 6.04 -6.20
N HIS A 108 -12.73 4.93 -5.95
CA HIS A 108 -13.90 4.53 -6.71
C HIS A 108 -15.14 4.83 -5.87
N GLN A 109 -15.95 5.79 -6.32
CA GLN A 109 -17.18 6.15 -5.65
C GLN A 109 -18.37 5.51 -6.35
N ALA A 110 -19.00 4.56 -5.67
CA ALA A 110 -20.35 4.12 -5.99
C ALA A 110 -21.25 4.52 -4.83
N TYR A 111 -22.45 5.03 -5.14
CA TYR A 111 -23.48 5.31 -4.14
C TYR A 111 -24.52 4.18 -4.19
N PRO A 112 -24.37 3.12 -3.37
CA PRO A 112 -25.29 1.98 -3.42
C PRO A 112 -26.65 2.25 -2.75
N GLY A 113 -26.87 3.43 -2.15
CA GLY A 113 -28.07 3.75 -1.37
C GLY A 113 -28.20 2.99 -0.05
N SER A 114 -27.42 1.91 0.18
CA SER A 114 -27.27 1.19 1.45
C SER A 114 -25.92 0.47 1.49
N TRP A 115 -25.41 0.15 2.69
CA TRP A 115 -24.24 -0.75 2.83
C TRP A 115 -24.55 -2.23 2.57
N GLY A 116 -25.79 -2.56 2.17
CA GLY A 116 -26.23 -3.94 2.07
C GLY A 116 -26.21 -4.68 3.41
N LEU A 117 -26.41 -3.97 4.52
CA LEU A 117 -26.41 -4.59 5.86
C LEU A 117 -27.41 -5.73 5.94
N GLU A 118 -28.63 -5.50 5.42
CA GLU A 118 -29.69 -6.52 5.32
C GLU A 118 -29.26 -7.75 4.51
N ARG A 119 -28.31 -7.60 3.59
CA ARG A 119 -27.81 -8.73 2.80
C ARG A 119 -26.75 -9.53 3.56
N VAL A 120 -26.03 -8.90 4.47
CA VAL A 120 -25.00 -9.54 5.28
C VAL A 120 -25.63 -10.32 6.45
N ASP A 121 -26.70 -9.81 7.05
CA ASP A 121 -27.42 -10.50 8.14
C ASP A 121 -28.55 -11.42 7.64
N GLN A 122 -29.21 -11.12 6.51
CA GLN A 122 -30.28 -11.92 5.93
C GLN A 122 -29.91 -12.60 4.60
N ARG A 123 -29.76 -13.94 4.66
CA ARG A 123 -29.41 -14.75 3.47
C ARG A 123 -30.57 -14.97 2.51
N PHE A 124 -31.78 -15.20 3.02
CA PHE A 124 -32.95 -15.56 2.21
C PHE A 124 -33.83 -14.35 1.94
N LEU A 125 -34.48 -14.29 0.78
CA LEU A 125 -35.46 -13.27 0.45
C LEU A 125 -36.88 -13.71 0.91
N PRO A 126 -37.84 -12.78 1.08
CA PRO A 126 -37.72 -11.32 0.90
C PRO A 126 -37.00 -10.62 2.05
N LEU A 127 -36.42 -9.46 1.78
CA LEU A 127 -35.83 -8.56 2.78
C LEU A 127 -36.89 -8.01 3.74
N ASP A 128 -36.55 -7.89 5.02
CA ASP A 128 -37.45 -7.44 6.07
C ASP A 128 -37.26 -5.96 6.47
N GLY A 129 -36.27 -5.27 5.89
CA GLY A 129 -35.98 -3.87 6.16
C GLY A 129 -35.25 -3.65 7.49
N ARG A 130 -34.68 -4.71 8.09
CA ARG A 130 -33.98 -4.65 9.38
C ARG A 130 -32.56 -5.17 9.26
N ALA A 131 -31.70 -4.58 10.07
CA ALA A 131 -30.31 -4.97 10.20
C ALA A 131 -30.06 -5.41 11.64
N ASP A 132 -30.12 -6.72 11.89
CA ASP A 132 -30.02 -7.34 13.20
C ASP A 132 -28.64 -7.96 13.42
N PHE A 133 -27.72 -7.15 13.94
CA PHE A 133 -26.38 -7.61 14.32
C PHE A 133 -26.26 -7.81 15.83
N THR A 134 -25.58 -8.89 16.22
CA THR A 134 -25.12 -9.12 17.59
C THR A 134 -23.70 -8.56 17.76
N GLY A 135 -23.52 -7.63 18.70
CA GLY A 135 -22.24 -6.97 18.99
C GLY A 135 -22.19 -5.52 18.52
N ASP A 136 -21.29 -4.75 19.13
CA ASP A 136 -21.12 -3.30 18.94
C ASP A 136 -19.71 -2.91 18.45
N GLY A 137 -18.87 -3.91 18.20
CA GLY A 137 -17.49 -3.73 17.77
C GLY A 137 -16.52 -3.32 18.88
N SER A 138 -16.93 -3.34 20.15
CA SER A 138 -16.07 -2.95 21.27
C SER A 138 -14.76 -3.75 21.29
N GLY A 139 -13.64 -3.05 21.45
CA GLY A 139 -12.30 -3.66 21.46
C GLY A 139 -11.71 -3.94 20.07
N VAL A 140 -12.38 -3.55 18.99
CA VAL A 140 -11.90 -3.71 17.60
C VAL A 140 -11.44 -2.38 17.03
N ASN A 141 -10.26 -2.35 16.37
CA ASN A 141 -9.82 -1.21 15.58
C ASN A 141 -10.03 -1.50 14.09
N ALA A 142 -10.68 -0.57 13.38
CA ALA A 142 -10.88 -0.67 11.95
C ALA A 142 -10.01 0.38 11.24
N TYR A 143 -9.09 -0.07 10.39
CA TYR A 143 -8.26 0.83 9.59
C TYR A 143 -8.87 0.95 8.21
N ILE A 144 -9.19 2.17 7.81
CA ILE A 144 -9.62 2.49 6.45
C ILE A 144 -8.43 3.16 5.76
N LEU A 145 -8.19 2.87 4.48
CA LEU A 145 -7.21 3.60 3.69
C LEU A 145 -7.94 4.34 2.57
N ASP A 146 -8.09 5.66 2.72
CA ASP A 146 -8.94 6.49 1.86
C ASP A 146 -8.57 7.98 1.97
N THR A 147 -9.20 8.78 1.12
CA THR A 147 -9.08 10.23 0.90
C THR A 147 -9.18 11.15 2.12
N GLY A 148 -9.71 10.72 3.26
CA GLY A 148 -9.87 11.54 4.47
C GLY A 148 -11.05 11.09 5.34
N ILE A 149 -11.17 11.60 6.57
CA ILE A 149 -12.32 11.36 7.45
C ILE A 149 -12.63 12.62 8.26
N TYR A 150 -13.91 12.98 8.42
CA TYR A 150 -14.33 14.04 9.31
C TYR A 150 -14.66 13.48 10.71
N PRO A 151 -13.70 13.43 11.66
CA PRO A 151 -13.89 12.72 12.93
C PRO A 151 -14.92 13.39 13.84
N SER A 152 -15.16 14.70 13.67
CA SER A 152 -16.14 15.47 14.46
C SER A 152 -17.59 15.24 14.02
N ASN A 153 -17.84 14.37 13.02
CA ASN A 153 -19.20 14.00 12.67
C ASN A 153 -19.87 13.29 13.86
N SER A 154 -21.04 13.77 14.28
CA SER A 154 -21.78 13.22 15.42
C SER A 154 -22.14 11.74 15.26
N TYR A 155 -22.26 11.23 14.03
CA TYR A 155 -22.52 9.81 13.79
C TYR A 155 -21.40 8.91 14.29
N PHE A 156 -20.14 9.36 14.21
CA PHE A 156 -19.05 8.56 14.74
C PHE A 156 -19.08 8.47 16.26
N ASN A 157 -19.77 9.37 16.98
CA ASN A 157 -19.86 9.38 18.43
C ASN A 157 -18.47 9.24 19.09
N ALA A 158 -17.51 10.04 18.63
CA ALA A 158 -16.09 10.03 19.04
C ALA A 158 -15.28 8.75 18.70
N ARG A 159 -15.81 7.82 17.90
CA ARG A 159 -15.13 6.57 17.49
C ARG A 159 -14.17 6.73 16.30
N ALA A 160 -14.19 7.89 15.64
CA ALA A 160 -13.31 8.17 14.49
C ALA A 160 -12.12 9.03 14.91
N THR A 161 -10.94 8.66 14.45
CA THR A 161 -9.70 9.41 14.63
C THR A 161 -8.90 9.42 13.34
N VAL A 162 -8.07 10.45 13.16
CA VAL A 162 -7.09 10.46 12.07
C VAL A 162 -5.88 9.66 12.52
N GLY A 163 -5.53 8.63 11.77
CA GLY A 163 -4.38 7.77 12.07
C GLY A 163 -3.09 8.26 11.43
N TYR A 164 -3.13 8.52 10.12
CA TYR A 164 -1.94 8.93 9.36
C TYR A 164 -2.33 9.73 8.11
N ASP A 165 -1.63 10.86 7.91
CA ASP A 165 -1.70 11.65 6.68
C ASP A 165 -0.47 11.36 5.82
N ALA A 166 -0.68 10.64 4.71
CA ALA A 166 0.38 10.26 3.80
C ALA A 166 0.73 11.34 2.75
N VAL A 167 -0.16 12.32 2.56
CA VAL A 167 0.09 13.46 1.67
C VAL A 167 0.87 14.53 2.41
N GLY A 168 0.63 14.66 3.72
CA GLY A 168 1.39 15.54 4.61
C GLY A 168 1.06 17.02 4.42
N ASP A 169 -0.11 17.33 3.86
CA ASP A 169 -0.59 18.70 3.68
C ASP A 169 -1.39 19.23 4.89
N GLY A 170 -1.57 18.40 5.92
CA GLY A 170 -2.32 18.74 7.13
C GLY A 170 -3.84 18.78 6.93
N GLN A 171 -4.32 18.51 5.72
CA GLN A 171 -5.75 18.40 5.42
C GLN A 171 -6.19 16.94 5.53
N VAL A 172 -6.66 16.59 6.73
CA VAL A 172 -7.08 15.23 7.09
C VAL A 172 -8.51 14.85 6.65
N TRP A 173 -9.23 15.81 6.06
CA TRP A 173 -10.55 15.64 5.44
C TRP A 173 -10.80 16.72 4.38
N SER A 174 -11.64 16.43 3.38
CA SER A 174 -12.07 17.40 2.38
C SER A 174 -13.34 18.13 2.82
N ARG A 175 -13.36 19.47 2.71
CA ARG A 175 -14.58 20.28 2.90
C ARG A 175 -15.64 20.03 1.82
N ASP A 176 -15.20 19.50 0.68
CA ASP A 176 -16.08 19.11 -0.40
C ASP A 176 -16.64 17.73 -0.09
N LYS A 177 -17.95 17.68 0.18
CA LYS A 177 -18.74 16.51 0.62
C LYS A 177 -18.85 15.39 -0.43
N SER A 178 -17.95 15.39 -1.41
CA SER A 178 -17.91 14.53 -2.59
C SER A 178 -16.97 13.34 -2.42
N LEU A 179 -16.13 13.29 -1.39
CA LEU A 179 -15.13 12.22 -1.23
C LEU A 179 -15.62 11.02 -0.41
N VAL A 180 -15.02 9.86 -0.65
CA VAL A 180 -15.46 8.56 -0.12
C VAL A 180 -15.47 8.52 1.41
N GLY A 181 -14.57 9.24 2.09
CA GLY A 181 -14.61 9.39 3.56
C GLY A 181 -15.91 10.00 4.11
N ASP A 182 -16.49 10.96 3.40
CA ASP A 182 -17.79 11.55 3.74
C ASP A 182 -18.95 10.64 3.31
N VAL A 183 -18.77 9.80 2.29
CA VAL A 183 -19.71 8.72 1.96
C VAL A 183 -19.70 7.64 3.04
N VAL A 184 -18.55 7.27 3.61
CA VAL A 184 -18.49 6.37 4.78
C VAL A 184 -19.28 6.95 5.96
N ALA A 185 -19.22 8.27 6.16
CA ALA A 185 -19.99 8.95 7.20
C ALA A 185 -21.50 9.06 6.87
N ARG A 186 -21.85 9.40 5.62
CA ARG A 186 -23.24 9.55 5.13
C ARG A 186 -23.97 8.23 4.97
N LEU A 187 -23.29 7.17 4.54
CA LEU A 187 -23.90 5.85 4.54
C LEU A 187 -24.10 5.34 5.99
N GLY A 188 -23.45 5.97 6.98
CA GLY A 188 -23.75 5.82 8.40
C GLY A 188 -25.10 6.39 8.84
N GLU A 189 -25.76 7.19 7.99
CA GLU A 189 -27.06 7.80 8.26
C GLU A 189 -28.18 6.76 8.39
N ASP A 190 -28.06 5.59 7.73
CA ASP A 190 -29.18 4.64 7.62
C ASP A 190 -29.07 3.33 8.40
N SER A 191 -27.96 2.99 9.07
CA SER A 191 -27.98 1.91 10.10
C SER A 191 -26.62 1.60 10.72
N PHE A 192 -25.53 1.45 9.95
CA PHE A 192 -24.31 0.81 10.48
C PHE A 192 -23.59 1.64 11.54
N VAL A 193 -23.28 2.90 11.22
CA VAL A 193 -22.52 3.78 12.12
C VAL A 193 -23.39 4.19 13.31
N LYS A 194 -24.69 4.43 13.10
CA LYS A 194 -25.66 4.68 14.17
C LYS A 194 -25.84 3.48 15.10
N HIS A 195 -26.01 2.26 14.58
CA HIS A 195 -26.18 1.04 15.39
C HIS A 195 -24.93 0.69 16.20
N LEU A 196 -23.73 0.91 15.65
CA LEU A 196 -22.49 0.78 16.40
C LEU A 196 -22.22 1.95 17.37
N ALA A 197 -22.77 3.14 17.10
CA ALA A 197 -22.63 4.31 17.99
C ALA A 197 -23.62 4.28 19.17
N ASP A 198 -24.79 3.68 19.00
CA ASP A 198 -25.84 3.60 20.02
C ASP A 198 -25.63 2.46 21.03
N LYS A 199 -24.79 1.45 20.73
CA LYS A 199 -24.69 0.22 21.54
C LYS A 199 -23.46 0.12 22.47
N SER A 200 -22.44 0.99 22.39
CA SER A 200 -21.29 0.92 23.32
C SER A 200 -20.53 2.22 23.52
N SER A 201 -20.08 2.43 24.77
CA SER A 201 -19.16 3.49 25.21
C SER A 201 -17.68 3.17 24.97
N ASP A 202 -17.34 1.95 24.53
CA ASP A 202 -15.97 1.44 24.52
C ASP A 202 -15.48 1.05 23.10
N SER A 203 -14.72 1.97 22.49
CA SER A 203 -13.51 1.70 21.71
C SER A 203 -13.60 0.91 20.39
N VAL A 204 -14.41 1.36 19.43
CA VAL A 204 -13.99 1.24 18.02
C VAL A 204 -13.11 2.44 17.70
N LYS A 205 -11.81 2.26 17.44
CA LYS A 205 -10.99 3.35 16.86
C LYS A 205 -10.91 3.11 15.36
N MET A 206 -11.57 3.98 14.62
CA MET A 206 -11.34 4.09 13.19
C MET A 206 -10.11 4.96 12.98
N SER A 207 -9.10 4.44 12.29
CA SER A 207 -7.88 5.19 11.94
C SER A 207 -7.71 5.14 10.44
N LEU A 208 -7.85 6.29 9.80
CA LEU A 208 -7.65 6.41 8.37
C LEU A 208 -6.18 6.62 8.03
N ILE A 209 -5.67 5.88 7.06
CA ILE A 209 -4.29 5.95 6.57
C ILE A 209 -4.35 6.12 5.04
N LEU A 210 -3.91 7.27 4.51
CA LEU A 210 -3.59 7.52 3.08
C LEU A 210 -4.67 8.20 2.20
N LYS A 211 -4.45 9.51 1.98
CA LYS A 211 -5.06 10.35 0.94
C LYS A 211 -4.32 10.14 -0.40
N LEU A 212 -5.06 9.99 -1.50
CA LEU A 212 -4.54 9.84 -2.87
C LEU A 212 -4.77 11.12 -3.66
#